data_AF-A0A1V9UIR4-F1
#
_entry.id   AF-A0A1V9UIR4-F1
#
_cell.length_a   1.000
_cell.length_b   1.000
_cell.length_c   1.000
_cell.angle_alpha   90.00
_cell.angle_beta   90.00
_cell.angle_gamma   90.00
#
_symmetry.space_group_name_H-M   'P 1'
#
loop_
_entity.id
_entity.type
_entity.pdbx_description
1 polymer ?
#
loop_
_entity_poly.entity_id
_entity_poly.type
_entity_poly.pdbx_seq_one_letter_code
_entity_poly.pdbx_strand_id
1 'polypeptide(L)'
;MSATSEKVTTVTTICTVILRELRTERGLHQAQVAEWIAKTPSAWTKIESGKAPMQFEIFIRVCRGFQVWPSAVMATAERYASYLGQLNWSVISSELPSNEDDLLEFAQQYWGSPGCRNSVANRWNQLPVLNGPQWNADGTILVSAPFLFATNPTFRDIQLSAQEPPSLGF
;
A
#
# COMPACT_ATOMS: atom_id res chain seq x y z
N MET A 1 -27.33 3.51 -14.91
CA MET A 1 -26.19 2.57 -14.83
C MET A 1 -24.94 3.40 -15.08
N SER A 2 -24.23 3.79 -14.02
CA SER A 2 -22.99 4.58 -14.18
C SER A 2 -21.93 3.66 -14.79
N ALA A 3 -21.35 4.05 -15.92
CA ALA A 3 -20.18 3.36 -16.46
C ALA A 3 -19.11 3.39 -15.36
N THR A 4 -18.89 2.24 -14.71
CA THR A 4 -17.84 2.15 -13.71
C THR A 4 -16.55 2.15 -14.52
N SER A 5 -15.89 3.31 -14.59
CA SER A 5 -14.60 3.44 -15.25
C SER A 5 -13.71 2.29 -14.78
N GLU A 6 -13.09 1.59 -15.72
CA GLU A 6 -12.09 0.58 -15.41
C GLU A 6 -11.00 1.26 -14.58
N LYS A 7 -10.70 0.68 -13.40
CA LYS A 7 -9.68 1.23 -12.52
C LYS A 7 -8.31 0.79 -13.00
N VAL A 8 -7.30 1.64 -12.87
CA VAL A 8 -5.96 1.38 -13.39
C VAL A 8 -4.89 1.60 -12.32
N THR A 9 -3.84 0.79 -12.37
CA THR A 9 -2.64 0.97 -11.55
C THR A 9 -1.42 0.36 -12.23
N THR A 10 -0.23 0.57 -11.65
CA THR A 10 1.02 -0.05 -12.11
C THR A 10 1.56 -1.09 -11.13
N VAL A 11 2.35 -2.03 -11.64
CA VAL A 11 3.12 -2.96 -10.79
C VAL A 11 4.05 -2.21 -9.83
N THR A 12 4.64 -1.08 -10.27
CA THR A 12 5.49 -0.23 -9.43
C THR A 12 4.72 0.38 -8.26
N THR A 13 3.47 0.77 -8.47
CA THR A 13 2.59 1.27 -7.41
C THR A 13 2.25 0.17 -6.42
N ILE A 14 1.89 -1.03 -6.89
CA ILE A 14 1.65 -2.19 -6.03
C ILE A 14 2.87 -2.46 -5.13
N CYS A 15 4.08 -2.48 -5.70
CA CYS A 15 5.33 -2.61 -4.93
C CYS A 15 5.51 -1.47 -3.91
N THR A 16 5.20 -0.23 -4.29
CA THR A 16 5.32 0.94 -3.40
C THR A 16 4.37 0.83 -2.21
N VAL A 17 3.12 0.42 -2.45
CA VAL A 17 2.13 0.17 -1.39
C VAL A 17 2.61 -0.94 -0.46
N ILE A 18 3.11 -2.05 -1.01
CA ILE A 18 3.67 -3.16 -0.20
C ILE A 18 4.84 -2.70 0.66
N LEU A 19 5.78 -1.94 0.11
CA LEU A 19 6.94 -1.44 0.86
C LEU A 19 6.54 -0.47 1.98
N ARG A 20 5.53 0.38 1.74
CA ARG A 20 5.00 1.26 2.78
C ARG A 20 4.30 0.47 3.88
N GLU A 21 3.48 -0.51 3.52
CA GLU A 21 2.85 -1.39 4.50
C GLU A 21 3.91 -2.15 5.31
N LEU A 22 4.95 -2.68 4.67
CA LEU A 22 6.07 -3.36 5.33
C LEU A 22 6.82 -2.43 6.31
N ARG A 23 7.03 -1.17 5.92
CA ARG A 23 7.60 -0.15 6.80
C ARG A 23 6.75 0.04 8.05
N THR A 24 5.43 0.18 7.87
CA THR A 24 4.51 0.44 8.97
C THR A 24 4.29 -0.79 9.86
N GLU A 25 4.25 -2.00 9.30
CA GLU A 25 4.20 -3.28 10.00
C GLU A 25 5.37 -3.42 10.98
N ARG A 26 6.54 -2.90 10.61
CA ARG A 26 7.76 -2.95 11.41
C ARG A 26 8.00 -1.72 12.29
N GLY A 27 7.04 -0.79 12.33
CA GLY A 27 7.16 0.43 13.14
C GLY A 27 8.31 1.36 12.72
N LEU A 28 8.75 1.30 11.45
CA LEU A 28 9.88 2.08 10.97
C LEU A 28 9.48 3.49 10.51
N HIS A 29 10.26 4.48 10.93
CA HIS A 29 10.05 5.87 10.54
C HIS A 29 10.57 6.14 9.13
N GLN A 30 9.97 7.10 8.42
CA GLN A 30 10.42 7.47 7.06
C GLN A 30 11.89 7.90 7.01
N ALA A 31 12.39 8.51 8.09
CA ALA A 31 13.79 8.94 8.21
C ALA A 31 14.77 7.75 8.19
N GLN A 32 14.41 6.62 8.78
CA GLN A 32 15.26 5.42 8.79
C GLN A 32 15.37 4.83 7.37
N VAL A 33 14.26 4.79 6.62
CA VAL A 33 14.29 4.29 5.24
C VAL A 33 15.07 5.23 4.31
N ALA A 34 14.96 6.54 4.54
CA ALA A 34 15.70 7.55 3.79
C ALA A 34 17.23 7.42 3.96
N GLU A 35 17.68 7.04 5.16
CA GLU A 35 19.09 6.76 5.46
C GLU A 35 19.64 5.60 4.61
N TRP A 36 18.89 4.50 4.47
CA TRP A 36 19.31 3.34 3.66
C TRP A 36 19.52 3.65 2.18
N ILE A 37 18.77 4.61 1.66
CA ILE A 37 18.85 5.03 0.26
C ILE A 37 19.71 6.28 0.06
N ALA A 38 20.36 6.78 1.12
CA ALA A 38 21.16 8.00 1.11
C ALA A 38 20.41 9.21 0.51
N LYS A 39 19.13 9.38 0.86
CA LYS A 39 18.31 10.53 0.47
C LYS A 39 17.69 11.20 1.69
N THR A 40 17.07 12.36 1.48
CA THR A 40 16.30 13.05 2.52
C THR A 40 14.99 12.31 2.81
N PRO A 41 14.43 12.41 4.04
CA PRO A 41 13.10 11.86 4.34
C PRO A 41 12.03 12.34 3.35
N SER A 42 12.09 13.61 2.95
CA SER A 42 11.17 14.20 1.96
C SER A 42 11.26 13.53 0.58
N ALA A 43 12.43 13.05 0.17
CA ALA A 43 12.59 12.32 -1.08
C ALA A 43 11.93 10.93 -1.00
N TRP A 44 12.09 10.23 0.13
CA TRP A 44 11.38 8.97 0.35
C TRP A 44 9.86 9.17 0.41
N THR A 45 9.38 10.20 1.10
CA THR A 45 7.95 10.55 1.14
C THR A 45 7.38 10.81 -0.26
N LYS A 46 8.14 11.45 -1.16
CA LYS A 46 7.72 11.64 -2.56
C LYS A 46 7.59 10.32 -3.31
N ILE A 47 8.49 9.36 -3.07
CA ILE A 47 8.41 8.02 -3.66
C ILE A 47 7.19 7.27 -3.11
N GLU A 48 6.98 7.26 -1.78
CA GLU A 48 5.81 6.61 -1.15
C GLU A 48 4.46 7.22 -1.55
N SER A 49 4.45 8.46 -2.03
CA SER A 49 3.25 9.15 -2.53
C SER A 49 3.16 9.16 -4.06
N GLY A 50 4.05 8.45 -4.76
CA GLY A 50 4.13 8.40 -6.23
C GLY A 50 4.41 9.74 -6.91
N LYS A 51 4.83 10.77 -6.16
CA LYS A 51 5.28 12.06 -6.68
C LYS A 51 6.70 11.99 -7.28
N ALA A 52 7.40 10.88 -7.07
CA ALA A 52 8.69 10.60 -7.68
C ALA A 52 8.75 9.09 -8.03
N PRO A 53 9.33 8.73 -9.18
CA PRO A 53 9.42 7.34 -9.59
C PRO A 53 10.35 6.52 -8.68
N MET A 54 9.98 5.27 -8.42
CA MET A 54 10.82 4.33 -7.69
C MET A 54 11.84 3.69 -8.63
N GLN A 55 13.07 4.18 -8.60
CA GLN A 55 14.17 3.58 -9.37
C GLN A 55 14.52 2.19 -8.81
N PHE A 56 14.92 1.28 -9.70
CA PHE A 56 15.24 -0.11 -9.35
C PHE A 56 16.33 -0.24 -8.27
N GLU A 57 17.37 0.61 -8.31
CA GLU A 57 18.40 0.61 -7.27
C GLU A 57 17.83 0.99 -5.88
N ILE A 58 16.93 1.98 -5.84
CA ILE A 58 16.25 2.40 -4.61
C ILE A 58 15.41 1.23 -4.08
N PHE A 59 14.65 0.57 -4.96
CA PHE A 59 13.86 -0.62 -4.60
C PHE A 59 14.71 -1.71 -3.94
N ILE A 60 15.87 -2.06 -4.52
CA ILE A 60 16.79 -3.05 -3.95
C ILE A 60 17.31 -2.62 -2.57
N ARG A 61 17.75 -1.36 -2.44
CA ARG A 61 18.29 -0.83 -1.17
C ARG A 61 17.23 -0.85 -0.07
N VAL A 62 16.00 -0.46 -0.37
CA VAL A 62 14.88 -0.48 0.57
C VAL A 62 14.55 -1.91 0.99
N CYS A 63 14.48 -2.86 0.05
CA CYS A 63 14.26 -4.28 0.35
C CYS A 63 15.35 -4.82 1.29
N ARG A 64 16.62 -4.50 1.03
CA ARG A 64 17.74 -4.88 1.90
C ARG A 64 17.67 -4.25 3.28
N GLY A 65 17.29 -2.98 3.39
CA GLY A 65 17.06 -2.33 4.68
C GLY A 65 15.93 -3.01 5.48
N PHE A 66 14.90 -3.49 4.78
CA PHE A 66 13.90 -4.38 5.35
C PHE A 66 14.37 -5.84 5.46
N GLN A 67 15.62 -6.20 5.23
CA GLN A 67 16.07 -7.60 5.32
C GLN A 67 15.19 -8.59 4.54
N VAL A 68 14.60 -8.13 3.42
CA VAL A 68 13.79 -8.97 2.52
C VAL A 68 14.40 -8.97 1.14
N TRP A 69 14.24 -10.08 0.44
CA TRP A 69 14.67 -10.16 -0.95
C TRP A 69 13.69 -9.39 -1.85
N PRO A 70 14.17 -8.63 -2.85
CA PRO A 70 13.32 -7.97 -3.83
C PRO A 70 12.34 -8.94 -4.51
N SER A 71 12.75 -10.18 -4.74
CA SER A 71 11.90 -11.24 -5.30
C SER A 71 10.67 -11.55 -4.46
N ALA A 72 10.76 -11.48 -3.13
CA ALA A 72 9.61 -11.71 -2.25
C ALA A 72 8.57 -10.59 -2.40
N VAL A 73 9.02 -9.34 -2.53
CA VAL A 73 8.15 -8.18 -2.77
C VAL A 73 7.49 -8.29 -4.14
N MET A 74 8.25 -8.63 -5.18
CA MET A 74 7.72 -8.83 -6.55
C MET A 74 6.71 -9.98 -6.61
N ALA A 75 7.00 -11.13 -6.01
CA ALA A 75 6.06 -12.25 -5.93
C ALA A 75 4.77 -11.88 -5.17
N THR A 76 4.88 -11.01 -4.16
CA THR A 76 3.71 -10.45 -3.47
C THR A 76 2.93 -9.53 -4.39
N ALA A 77 3.61 -8.65 -5.13
CA ALA A 77 2.99 -7.75 -6.09
C ALA A 77 2.25 -8.50 -7.21
N GLU A 78 2.80 -9.60 -7.72
CA GLU A 78 2.14 -10.46 -8.72
C GLU A 78 0.84 -11.07 -8.20
N ARG A 79 0.80 -11.50 -6.92
CA ARG A 79 -0.44 -11.99 -6.30
C ARG A 79 -1.47 -10.88 -6.14
N TYR A 80 -1.05 -9.68 -5.73
CA TYR A 80 -1.95 -8.51 -5.68
C TYR A 80 -2.43 -8.09 -7.07
N ALA A 81 -1.58 -8.13 -8.09
CA ALA A 81 -1.97 -7.86 -9.47
C ALA A 81 -3.03 -8.84 -9.95
N SER A 82 -2.87 -10.13 -9.64
CA SER A 82 -3.87 -11.16 -9.94
C SER A 82 -5.20 -10.91 -9.21
N TYR A 83 -5.14 -10.55 -7.92
CA TYR A 83 -6.31 -10.20 -7.12
C TYR A 83 -7.05 -8.97 -7.67
N LEU A 84 -6.32 -7.91 -8.04
CA LEU A 84 -6.91 -6.71 -8.64
C LEU A 84 -7.52 -7.04 -10.02
N GLY A 85 -6.85 -7.85 -10.82
CA GLY A 85 -7.37 -8.32 -12.11
C GLY A 85 -8.70 -9.08 -11.99
N GLN A 86 -8.87 -9.92 -10.95
CA GLN A 86 -10.16 -10.59 -10.66
C GLN A 86 -11.30 -9.60 -10.36
N LEU A 87 -10.96 -8.36 -10.00
CA LEU A 87 -11.90 -7.29 -9.66
C LEU A 87 -12.00 -6.22 -10.77
N ASN A 88 -11.64 -6.58 -12.00
CA ASN A 88 -11.66 -5.71 -13.19
C ASN A 88 -10.79 -4.45 -13.07
N TRP A 89 -9.62 -4.59 -12.45
CA TRP A 89 -8.57 -3.56 -12.52
C TRP A 89 -7.60 -3.87 -13.65
N SER A 90 -7.19 -2.82 -14.37
CA SER A 90 -6.09 -2.87 -15.32
C SER A 90 -4.77 -2.62 -14.60
N VAL A 91 -3.89 -3.63 -14.60
CA VAL A 91 -2.54 -3.51 -14.05
C VAL A 91 -1.56 -3.41 -15.21
N ILE A 92 -0.99 -2.22 -15.41
CA ILE A 92 -0.07 -1.95 -16.51
C ILE A 92 1.37 -1.90 -16.04
N SER A 93 2.29 -2.04 -17.01
CA SER A 93 3.75 -2.00 -16.77
C SER A 93 4.41 -0.69 -17.22
N SER A 94 3.66 0.20 -17.85
CA SER A 94 4.12 1.54 -18.24
C SER A 94 3.95 2.53 -17.09
N GLU A 95 4.67 3.66 -17.18
CA GLU A 95 4.46 4.76 -16.25
C GLU A 95 3.03 5.32 -16.36
N LEU A 96 2.42 5.61 -15.21
CA LEU A 96 1.18 6.38 -15.11
C LEU A 96 1.49 7.71 -14.43
N PRO A 97 0.86 8.81 -14.89
CA PRO A 97 0.78 10.04 -14.10
C PRO A 97 0.20 9.74 -12.71
N SER A 98 0.72 10.41 -11.68
CA SER A 98 0.31 10.14 -10.28
C SER A 98 -1.17 10.38 -10.01
N ASN A 99 -1.85 11.18 -10.82
CA ASN A 99 -3.28 11.48 -10.75
C ASN A 99 -4.16 10.49 -11.53
N GLU A 100 -3.55 9.52 -12.21
CA GLU A 100 -4.25 8.48 -12.99
C GLU A 100 -4.09 7.09 -12.34
N ASP A 101 -3.33 6.96 -11.26
CA ASP A 101 -3.17 5.69 -10.54
C ASP A 101 -4.20 5.58 -9.39
N ASP A 102 -5.30 4.88 -9.65
CA ASP A 102 -6.41 4.73 -8.71
C ASP A 102 -5.99 4.04 -7.40
N LEU A 103 -5.06 3.07 -7.47
CA LEU A 103 -4.61 2.35 -6.28
C LEU A 103 -3.81 3.29 -5.38
N LEU A 104 -2.94 4.10 -5.96
CA LEU A 104 -2.16 5.08 -5.21
C LEU A 104 -3.08 6.12 -4.55
N GLU A 105 -4.10 6.58 -5.26
CA GLU A 105 -5.08 7.52 -4.71
C GLU A 105 -5.82 6.90 -3.50
N PHE A 106 -6.38 5.71 -3.66
CA PHE A 106 -7.08 5.02 -2.57
C PHE A 106 -6.16 4.70 -1.39
N ALA A 107 -4.91 4.30 -1.64
CA ALA A 107 -3.94 4.07 -0.58
C ALA A 107 -3.63 5.35 0.21
N GLN A 108 -3.49 6.50 -0.46
CA GLN A 108 -3.31 7.80 0.20
C GLN A 108 -4.52 8.20 1.05
N GLN A 109 -5.73 8.02 0.53
CA GLN A 109 -6.96 8.25 1.28
C GLN A 109 -7.04 7.34 2.51
N TYR A 110 -6.71 6.05 2.36
CA TYR A 110 -6.65 5.11 3.47
C TYR A 110 -5.65 5.57 4.53
N TRP A 111 -4.40 5.85 4.16
CA TRP A 111 -3.38 6.24 5.14
C TRP A 111 -3.70 7.57 5.85
N GLY A 112 -4.47 8.47 5.23
CA GLY A 112 -4.98 9.69 5.85
C GLY A 112 -6.26 9.50 6.67
N SER A 113 -6.98 8.39 6.47
CA SER A 113 -8.27 8.15 7.11
C SER A 113 -8.16 8.03 8.64
N PRO A 114 -9.19 8.46 9.39
CA PRO A 114 -9.24 8.23 10.84
C PRO A 114 -9.14 6.74 11.20
N GLY A 115 -9.76 5.86 10.40
CA GLY A 115 -9.73 4.42 10.63
C GLY A 115 -8.31 3.84 10.59
N CYS A 116 -7.49 4.25 9.62
CA CYS A 116 -6.08 3.86 9.58
C CYS A 116 -5.32 4.37 10.80
N ARG A 117 -5.51 5.64 11.19
CA ARG A 117 -4.85 6.23 12.37
C ARG A 117 -5.21 5.49 13.66
N ASN A 118 -6.46 5.05 13.81
CA ASN A 118 -6.92 4.22 14.92
C ASN A 118 -6.31 2.81 14.90
N SER A 119 -6.13 2.23 13.71
CA SER A 119 -5.60 0.87 13.54
C SER A 119 -4.13 0.72 13.93
N VAL A 120 -3.36 1.82 14.01
CA VAL A 120 -1.95 1.81 14.44
C VAL A 120 -1.79 1.17 15.82
N ALA A 121 -2.82 1.26 16.68
CA ALA A 121 -2.81 0.68 18.02
C ALA A 121 -2.96 -0.86 18.06
N ASN A 122 -3.46 -1.53 17.00
CA ASN A 122 -3.80 -2.96 17.05
C ASN A 122 -3.37 -3.74 15.80
N ARG A 123 -2.05 -3.77 15.53
CA ARG A 123 -1.46 -4.43 14.35
C ARG A 123 -1.15 -5.93 14.52
N TRP A 124 -1.27 -6.48 15.72
CA TRP A 124 -1.01 -7.91 15.99
C TRP A 124 -1.95 -8.88 15.26
N ASN A 125 -3.15 -8.42 14.89
CA ASN A 125 -4.13 -9.21 14.15
C ASN A 125 -4.09 -8.99 12.63
N GLN A 126 -3.10 -8.24 12.13
CA GLN A 126 -2.96 -7.98 10.69
C GLN A 126 -2.10 -9.06 10.03
N LEU A 127 -2.53 -9.51 8.85
CA LEU A 127 -1.73 -10.39 8.02
C LEU A 127 -0.42 -9.69 7.62
N PRO A 128 0.76 -10.33 7.77
CA PRO A 128 2.01 -9.77 7.27
C PRO A 128 1.89 -9.46 5.78
N VAL A 129 2.28 -8.25 5.36
CA VAL A 129 1.98 -7.75 4.01
C VAL A 129 2.53 -8.67 2.91
N LEU A 130 3.71 -9.24 3.14
CA LEU A 130 4.39 -10.14 2.19
C LEU A 130 3.72 -11.51 2.04
N ASN A 131 2.78 -11.84 2.93
CA ASN A 131 2.01 -13.08 2.85
C ASN A 131 0.67 -12.89 2.14
N GLY A 132 0.26 -11.65 1.86
CA GLY A 132 -0.99 -11.33 1.18
C GLY A 132 -0.89 -11.33 -0.36
N PRO A 133 -2.04 -11.24 -1.05
CA PRO A 133 -3.34 -11.69 -0.57
C PRO A 133 -3.34 -13.21 -0.30
N GLN A 134 -4.16 -13.68 0.64
CA GLN A 134 -4.37 -15.10 0.94
C GLN A 134 -5.79 -15.51 0.60
N TRP A 135 -5.93 -16.59 -0.16
CA TRP A 135 -7.22 -17.23 -0.43
C TRP A 135 -7.42 -18.36 0.57
N ASN A 136 -8.42 -18.21 1.43
CA ASN A 136 -8.77 -19.21 2.44
C ASN A 136 -9.68 -20.29 1.83
N ALA A 137 -9.70 -21.46 2.46
CA ALA A 137 -10.54 -22.59 2.04
C ALA A 137 -12.05 -22.31 2.12
N ASP A 138 -12.46 -21.33 2.95
CA ASP A 138 -13.85 -20.87 3.07
C ASP A 138 -14.26 -19.87 1.97
N GLY A 139 -13.36 -19.58 1.03
CA GLY A 139 -13.59 -18.63 -0.06
C GLY A 139 -13.35 -17.16 0.33
N THR A 140 -12.99 -16.88 1.59
CA THR A 140 -12.61 -15.51 1.99
C THR A 140 -11.20 -15.18 1.48
N ILE A 141 -10.97 -13.89 1.22
CA ILE A 141 -9.65 -13.39 0.82
C ILE A 141 -9.15 -12.41 1.88
N LEU A 142 -8.01 -12.72 2.48
CA LEU A 142 -7.32 -11.81 3.38
C LEU A 142 -6.35 -10.94 2.59
N VAL A 143 -6.50 -9.63 2.74
CA VAL A 143 -5.85 -8.61 1.91
C VAL A 143 -5.35 -7.51 2.85
N SER A 144 -4.19 -6.91 2.56
CA SER A 144 -3.74 -5.76 3.36
C SER A 144 -4.68 -4.55 3.17
N ALA A 145 -4.76 -3.72 4.20
CA ALA A 145 -5.81 -2.72 4.34
C ALA A 145 -5.89 -1.68 3.21
N PRO A 146 -4.78 -1.18 2.62
CA PRO A 146 -4.87 -0.25 1.49
C PRO A 146 -5.54 -0.87 0.26
N PHE A 147 -5.25 -2.14 -0.03
CA PHE A 147 -5.88 -2.84 -1.16
C PHE A 147 -7.34 -3.16 -0.86
N LEU A 148 -7.67 -3.55 0.38
CA LEU A 148 -9.06 -3.73 0.80
C LEU A 148 -9.86 -2.41 0.70
N PHE A 149 -9.25 -1.28 1.06
CA PHE A 149 -9.86 0.05 0.90
C PHE A 149 -10.09 0.41 -0.59
N ALA A 150 -9.19 -0.02 -1.47
CA ALA A 150 -9.32 0.20 -2.91
C ALA A 150 -10.45 -0.66 -3.53
N THR A 151 -10.67 -1.87 -3.01
CA THR A 151 -11.57 -2.86 -3.62
C THR A 151 -12.93 -3.01 -2.94
N ASN A 152 -13.05 -2.67 -1.65
CA ASN A 152 -14.27 -2.83 -0.87
C ASN A 152 -14.83 -1.46 -0.44
N PRO A 153 -15.92 -0.98 -1.07
CA PRO A 153 -16.56 0.30 -0.72
C PRO A 153 -17.06 0.36 0.73
N THR A 154 -17.60 -0.73 1.26
CA THR A 154 -18.07 -0.77 2.65
C THR A 154 -16.92 -0.59 3.64
N PHE A 155 -15.80 -1.28 3.42
CA PHE A 155 -14.61 -1.10 4.26
C PHE A 155 -14.08 0.33 4.16
N ARG A 156 -14.04 0.88 2.94
CA ARG A 156 -13.66 2.27 2.71
C ARG A 156 -14.51 3.26 3.50
N ASP A 157 -15.83 3.12 3.42
CA ASP A 157 -16.75 4.00 4.14
C ASP A 157 -16.53 3.93 5.65
N ILE A 158 -16.33 2.71 6.20
CA ILE A 158 -16.01 2.51 7.63
C ILE A 158 -14.71 3.23 8.01
N GLN A 159 -13.66 3.14 7.19
CA GLN A 159 -12.38 3.78 7.49
C GLN A 159 -12.48 5.31 7.44
N LEU A 160 -13.27 5.86 6.50
CA LEU A 160 -13.49 7.30 6.34
C LEU A 160 -14.43 7.88 7.41
N SER A 161 -15.43 7.12 7.86
CA SER A 161 -16.41 7.54 8.86
C SER A 161 -15.98 7.28 10.31
N ALA A 162 -14.83 6.66 10.53
CA ALA A 162 -14.33 6.39 11.87
C ALA A 162 -14.11 7.71 12.63
N GLN A 163 -14.46 7.74 13.92
CA GLN A 163 -14.18 8.89 14.76
C GLN A 163 -12.67 9.00 14.97
N GLU A 164 -12.14 10.22 14.91
CA GLU A 164 -10.75 10.45 15.28
C GLU A 164 -10.55 10.05 16.75
N PRO A 165 -9.41 9.43 17.08
CA PRO A 165 -9.12 9.13 18.47
C PRO A 165 -9.06 10.46 19.22
N PRO A 166 -9.57 10.53 20.47
CA PRO A 166 -9.48 11.76 21.24
C PRO A 166 -8.03 12.22 21.25
N SER A 167 -7.79 13.48 20.86
CA SER A 167 -6.45 14.05 20.90
C SER A 167 -5.96 13.90 22.34
N LEU A 168 -4.90 13.11 22.53
CA LEU A 168 -4.13 13.18 23.76
C LEU A 168 -3.51 14.57 23.73
N GLY A 169 -4.21 15.53 24.33
CA GLY A 169 -3.73 16.90 24.48
C GLY A 169 -2.34 16.86 25.07
N PHE A 170 -1.37 17.37 24.32
CA PHE A 170 -0.06 17.74 24.83
C PHE A 170 -0.10 19.20 25.25
#